data_AF-A0A7S1WJR9-F1
#
_entry.id   AF-A0A7S1WJR9-F1
#
_cell.length_a   1.000
_cell.length_b   1.000
_cell.length_c   1.000
_cell.angle_alpha   90.00
_cell.angle_beta   90.00
_cell.angle_gamma   90.00
#
_symmetry.space_group_name_H-M   'P 1'
#
loop_
_entity.id
_entity.type
_entity.pdbx_description
1 polymer ?
#
loop_
_entity_poly.entity_id
_entity_poly.type
_entity_poly.pdbx_seq_one_letter_code
_entity_poly.pdbx_strand_id
1 'polypeptide(L)'
;EAGASVVISNELLDSFAPVKLRLSLYGEINVTDCASWQEIRLVHAIPKDDLRLTVTALGHSEEEITSMFSSLERYTESVFCGMASSTIGQEAKERVPEGTSCLALALGLSELLNHVDLGVPSAPHNMRLRIRKDEKLWMRLREVVELIEAELHNSVVLPRNVYRQLRHQLRNAPDLEVRFLTVTVTRHMPVTISEDRCGELAWWFVAHKRRTERLVDFYQSLGYPAVHLVVRPGEDRFIDLVDCLLGPTGGFKLSVDYGASFEALGHSLSIDPRNDGIFVPPIPQELMQDLPHCHGFWPKCAGRIDWTTFVDFTNLAAAGERRGWRTLFYGPQSALEHISSFNLSTVSSDGARRSYTVPGYSVLGGSWSSRHVSSWYGRETLASDRETGGWVQRWTSFKALILEKPSGEVAPRPVLFPSWHLDTQTADRCWRLDPTTVPLSDWIPRQGKEDARKALETLTEEINDNLGREYQFAYEEAQLAVRLIDWLVATGGCESLRRPRVSSLLGSEGLWKSLVIRLRRVWGEMWGDEVVESVARSILERMAAEPEELEREASPPACAGQQTYAALCPG
;
A
#
# COMPACT_ATOMS: atom_id res chain seq x y z
N GLU A 1 25.67 12.75 -26.13
CA GLU A 1 24.34 13.39 -26.24
C GLU A 1 23.95 13.89 -24.87
N ALA A 2 23.35 15.08 -24.76
CA ALA A 2 22.83 15.56 -23.47
C ALA A 2 21.61 14.70 -23.12
N GLY A 3 21.65 14.01 -21.98
CA GLY A 3 20.49 13.28 -21.47
C GLY A 3 19.37 14.23 -21.06
N ALA A 4 18.18 13.68 -20.79
CA ALA A 4 17.11 14.45 -20.18
C ALA A 4 17.58 15.02 -18.82
N SER A 5 17.20 16.26 -18.49
CA SER A 5 17.51 16.85 -17.17
C SER A 5 16.50 16.43 -16.09
N VAL A 6 15.28 16.07 -16.50
CA VAL A 6 14.18 15.66 -15.63
C VAL A 6 13.41 14.53 -16.30
N VAL A 7 13.08 13.49 -15.54
CA VAL A 7 12.10 12.47 -15.90
C VAL A 7 10.95 12.51 -14.90
N ILE A 8 9.72 12.64 -15.41
CA ILE A 8 8.49 12.67 -14.60
C ILE A 8 7.75 11.37 -14.85
N SER A 9 7.38 10.68 -13.78
CA SER A 9 6.51 9.50 -13.81
C SER A 9 5.30 9.74 -12.90
N ASN A 10 4.11 9.78 -13.49
CA ASN A 10 2.84 9.70 -12.79
C ASN A 10 2.22 8.33 -13.11
N GLU A 11 1.50 7.73 -12.15
CA GLU A 11 0.91 6.40 -12.31
C GLU A 11 1.99 5.41 -12.77
N LEU A 12 2.88 5.01 -11.85
CA LEU A 12 3.91 3.98 -12.06
C LEU A 12 3.31 2.58 -12.31
N LEU A 13 2.11 2.54 -12.86
CA LEU A 13 1.14 1.50 -12.66
C LEU A 13 1.07 0.53 -13.85
N ASP A 14 0.79 -0.70 -13.44
CA ASP A 14 0.24 -1.80 -14.23
C ASP A 14 1.19 -2.63 -15.09
N SER A 15 2.39 -2.13 -15.42
CA SER A 15 3.32 -2.88 -16.29
C SER A 15 4.43 -3.66 -15.58
N PHE A 16 4.57 -3.57 -14.26
CA PHE A 16 5.69 -4.17 -13.52
C PHE A 16 5.40 -5.56 -12.90
N ALA A 17 4.22 -6.13 -13.17
CA ALA A 17 3.79 -7.46 -12.73
C ALA A 17 4.02 -7.67 -11.21
N PRO A 18 3.23 -7.00 -10.34
CA PRO A 18 3.35 -7.15 -8.89
C PRO A 18 3.21 -8.62 -8.49
N VAL A 19 4.01 -9.00 -7.50
CA VAL A 19 4.09 -10.35 -6.97
C VAL A 19 3.86 -10.26 -5.48
N LYS A 20 2.82 -10.94 -4.99
CA LYS A 20 2.61 -11.10 -3.54
C LYS A 20 3.51 -12.22 -3.03
N LEU A 21 4.37 -11.87 -2.08
CA LEU A 21 5.24 -12.78 -1.38
C LEU A 21 4.71 -13.05 0.02
N ARG A 22 4.92 -14.27 0.50
CA ARG A 22 4.62 -14.73 1.85
C ARG A 22 5.91 -15.27 2.47
N LEU A 23 6.30 -14.70 3.60
CA LEU A 23 7.37 -15.21 4.45
C LEU A 23 6.73 -15.88 5.66
N SER A 24 6.98 -17.16 5.86
CA SER A 24 6.49 -17.83 7.07
C SER A 24 7.30 -17.41 8.29
N LEU A 25 6.61 -17.22 9.43
CA LEU A 25 7.21 -16.82 10.70
C LEU A 25 7.54 -18.00 11.63
N TYR A 26 7.36 -19.23 11.17
CA TYR A 26 7.70 -20.42 11.93
C TYR A 26 9.05 -21.00 11.51
N GLY A 27 9.87 -21.39 12.49
CA GLY A 27 11.20 -21.98 12.25
C GLY A 27 12.33 -20.94 12.23
N GLU A 28 13.49 -21.33 11.71
CA GLU A 28 14.61 -20.39 11.49
C GLU A 28 14.32 -19.52 10.27
N ILE A 29 14.07 -18.23 10.51
CA ILE A 29 13.70 -17.28 9.45
C ILE A 29 14.98 -16.67 8.88
N ASN A 30 15.24 -16.91 7.59
CA ASN A 30 16.26 -16.17 6.85
C ASN A 30 15.59 -15.31 5.78
N VAL A 31 15.42 -14.02 6.09
CA VAL A 31 14.72 -13.07 5.21
C VAL A 31 15.42 -12.86 3.87
N THR A 32 16.72 -13.20 3.78
CA THR A 32 17.51 -13.10 2.53
C THR A 32 17.56 -14.39 1.72
N ASP A 33 17.13 -15.51 2.30
CA ASP A 33 17.05 -16.78 1.60
C ASP A 33 15.70 -16.93 0.91
N CYS A 34 15.70 -16.99 -0.42
CA CYS A 34 14.52 -17.26 -1.25
C CYS A 34 13.72 -18.48 -0.82
N ALA A 35 14.38 -19.52 -0.32
CA ALA A 35 13.70 -20.75 0.07
C ALA A 35 12.72 -20.51 1.25
N SER A 36 12.93 -19.44 2.01
CA SER A 36 12.02 -19.01 3.09
C SER A 36 10.76 -18.33 2.57
N TRP A 37 10.76 -17.91 1.31
CA TRP A 37 9.67 -17.15 0.69
C TRP A 37 8.82 -18.00 -0.24
N GLN A 38 7.55 -17.66 -0.29
CA GLN A 38 6.57 -18.23 -1.21
C GLN A 38 5.97 -17.11 -2.06
N GLU A 39 5.83 -17.36 -3.35
CA GLU A 39 5.06 -16.54 -4.26
C GLU A 39 3.59 -16.98 -4.20
N ILE A 40 2.67 -16.05 -3.97
CA ILE A 40 1.23 -16.34 -4.05
C ILE A 40 0.81 -16.30 -5.51
N ARG A 41 0.40 -17.45 -6.03
CA ARG A 41 -0.10 -17.62 -7.39
C ARG A 41 -1.60 -17.87 -7.42
N LEU A 42 -2.18 -17.66 -8.59
CA LEU A 42 -3.58 -17.93 -8.87
C LEU A 42 -3.72 -19.26 -9.59
N VAL A 43 -4.65 -20.08 -9.11
CA VAL A 43 -5.09 -21.31 -9.77
C VAL A 43 -6.51 -21.09 -10.27
N HIS A 44 -6.69 -21.20 -11.58
CA HIS A 44 -8.00 -21.16 -12.23
C HIS A 44 -8.43 -22.58 -12.56
N ALA A 45 -9.58 -23.00 -12.04
CA ALA A 45 -10.18 -24.29 -12.31
C ALA A 45 -11.59 -24.09 -12.89
N ILE A 46 -11.99 -24.96 -13.81
CA ILE A 46 -13.31 -24.91 -14.44
C ILE A 46 -13.85 -26.34 -14.57
N PRO A 47 -15.16 -26.56 -14.31
CA PRO A 47 -15.79 -27.84 -14.60
C PRO A 47 -15.64 -28.18 -16.08
N LYS A 48 -15.34 -29.45 -16.37
CA LYS A 48 -15.12 -29.94 -17.74
C LYS A 48 -16.31 -29.66 -18.65
N ASP A 49 -17.52 -29.83 -18.16
CA ASP A 49 -18.73 -29.64 -18.97
C ASP A 49 -18.93 -28.16 -19.34
N ASP A 50 -18.68 -27.24 -18.40
CA ASP A 50 -18.73 -25.79 -18.65
C ASP A 50 -17.63 -25.32 -19.61
N LEU A 51 -16.42 -25.87 -19.48
CA LEU A 51 -15.34 -25.59 -20.42
C LEU A 51 -15.72 -26.06 -21.82
N ARG A 52 -16.31 -27.26 -21.96
CA ARG A 52 -16.74 -27.81 -23.26
C ARG A 52 -17.77 -26.88 -23.90
N LEU A 53 -18.80 -26.48 -23.16
CA LEU A 53 -19.81 -25.51 -23.63
C LEU A 53 -19.16 -24.21 -24.12
N THR A 54 -18.19 -23.69 -23.38
CA THR A 54 -17.47 -22.46 -23.74
C THR A 54 -16.70 -22.61 -25.05
N VAL A 55 -15.90 -23.65 -25.20
CA VAL A 55 -15.05 -23.82 -26.40
C VAL A 55 -15.84 -24.27 -27.64
N THR A 56 -16.93 -25.02 -27.46
CA THR A 56 -17.89 -25.31 -28.54
C THR A 56 -18.55 -24.03 -29.03
N ALA A 57 -18.96 -23.13 -28.12
CA ALA A 57 -19.53 -21.83 -28.50
C ALA A 57 -18.51 -20.91 -29.20
N LEU A 58 -17.21 -21.09 -28.93
CA LEU A 58 -16.12 -20.41 -29.65
C LEU A 58 -15.79 -21.05 -31.01
N GLY A 59 -16.45 -22.15 -31.38
CA GLY A 59 -16.29 -22.80 -32.69
C GLY A 59 -15.11 -23.77 -32.79
N HIS A 60 -14.56 -24.25 -31.66
CA HIS A 60 -13.53 -25.29 -31.66
C HIS A 60 -14.11 -26.62 -32.18
N SER A 61 -13.33 -27.36 -32.96
CA SER A 61 -13.70 -28.70 -33.44
C SER A 61 -13.60 -29.74 -32.32
N GLU A 62 -14.34 -30.85 -32.44
CA GLU A 62 -14.31 -31.94 -31.45
C GLU A 62 -12.91 -32.53 -31.24
N GLU A 63 -12.07 -32.53 -32.28
CA GLU A 63 -10.67 -32.97 -32.21
C GLU A 63 -9.83 -32.01 -31.33
N GLU A 64 -9.98 -30.70 -31.53
CA GLU A 64 -9.32 -29.67 -30.71
C GLU A 64 -9.77 -29.72 -29.26
N ILE A 65 -11.08 -29.87 -29.02
CA ILE A 65 -11.67 -30.00 -27.68
C ILE A 65 -11.08 -31.22 -26.97
N THR A 66 -11.08 -32.38 -27.62
CA THR A 66 -10.57 -33.64 -27.04
C THR A 66 -9.08 -33.54 -26.71
N SER A 67 -8.29 -32.97 -27.62
CA SER A 67 -6.86 -32.74 -27.43
C SER A 67 -6.56 -31.79 -26.27
N MET A 68 -7.28 -30.67 -26.18
CA MET A 68 -7.16 -29.70 -25.10
C MET A 68 -7.51 -30.34 -23.75
N PHE A 69 -8.62 -31.07 -23.65
CA PHE A 69 -9.03 -31.72 -22.40
C PHE A 69 -8.00 -32.73 -21.92
N SER A 70 -7.50 -33.59 -22.81
CA SER A 70 -6.45 -34.56 -22.50
C SER A 70 -5.17 -33.88 -22.00
N SER A 71 -4.82 -32.71 -22.56
CA SER A 71 -3.69 -31.90 -22.11
C SER A 71 -3.91 -31.28 -20.73
N LEU A 72 -5.10 -30.71 -20.49
CA LEU A 72 -5.47 -30.08 -19.22
C LEU A 72 -5.60 -31.08 -18.07
N GLU A 73 -6.14 -32.27 -18.33
CA GLU A 73 -6.21 -33.36 -17.36
C GLU A 73 -4.80 -33.80 -16.94
N ARG A 74 -3.92 -34.06 -17.92
CA ARG A 74 -2.53 -34.43 -17.65
C ARG A 74 -1.79 -33.33 -16.90
N TYR A 75 -2.01 -32.07 -17.25
CA TYR A 75 -1.43 -30.94 -16.52
C TYR A 75 -1.92 -30.89 -15.07
N THR A 76 -3.24 -30.97 -14.86
CA THR A 76 -3.86 -30.96 -13.53
C THR A 76 -3.33 -32.11 -12.67
N GLU A 77 -3.27 -33.32 -13.22
CA GLU A 77 -2.74 -34.48 -12.51
C GLU A 77 -1.25 -34.32 -12.19
N SER A 78 -0.43 -33.99 -13.20
CA SER A 78 1.04 -33.89 -13.02
C SER A 78 1.45 -32.87 -11.95
N VAL A 79 0.80 -31.70 -11.93
CA VAL A 79 1.14 -30.62 -11.00
C VAL A 79 0.61 -30.93 -9.61
N PHE A 80 -0.68 -31.20 -9.48
CA PHE A 80 -1.34 -31.27 -8.17
C PHE A 80 -1.16 -32.63 -7.50
N CYS A 81 -1.11 -33.73 -8.25
CA CYS A 81 -0.76 -35.03 -7.66
C CYS A 81 0.73 -35.10 -7.29
N GLY A 82 1.61 -34.37 -7.98
CA GLY A 82 2.99 -34.20 -7.54
C GLY A 82 3.06 -33.57 -6.14
N MET A 83 2.29 -32.51 -5.91
CA MET A 83 2.21 -31.85 -4.60
C MET A 83 1.55 -32.72 -3.52
N ALA A 84 0.46 -33.41 -3.86
CA ALA A 84 -0.19 -34.38 -2.99
C ALA A 84 0.70 -35.58 -2.65
N SER A 85 1.69 -35.89 -3.50
CA SER A 85 2.67 -36.95 -3.27
C SER A 85 3.86 -36.52 -2.39
N SER A 86 3.93 -35.24 -1.99
CA SER A 86 4.89 -34.78 -0.99
C SER A 86 4.67 -35.48 0.35
N THR A 87 5.68 -35.43 1.22
CA THR A 87 5.58 -36.04 2.56
C THR A 87 4.44 -35.47 3.40
N ILE A 88 4.11 -34.19 3.24
CA ILE A 88 2.95 -33.56 3.88
C ILE A 88 1.65 -34.05 3.21
N GLY A 89 1.63 -34.08 1.88
CA GLY A 89 0.47 -34.50 1.09
C GLY A 89 0.06 -35.94 1.36
N GLN A 90 1.01 -36.87 1.53
CA GLN A 90 0.72 -38.26 1.88
C GLN A 90 0.03 -38.38 3.24
N GLU A 91 0.51 -37.64 4.23
CA GLU A 91 -0.07 -37.65 5.58
C GLU A 91 -1.44 -36.99 5.59
N ALA A 92 -1.61 -35.93 4.80
CA ALA A 92 -2.90 -35.29 4.57
C ALA A 92 -3.89 -36.25 3.91
N LYS A 93 -3.43 -37.04 2.92
CA LYS A 93 -4.23 -38.02 2.18
C LYS A 93 -4.81 -39.09 3.09
N GLU A 94 -4.04 -39.58 4.06
CA GLU A 94 -4.53 -40.53 5.08
C GLU A 94 -5.61 -39.94 6.01
N ARG A 95 -5.73 -38.60 6.02
CA ARG A 95 -6.65 -37.87 6.87
C ARG A 95 -7.82 -37.27 6.14
N VAL A 96 -8.00 -37.48 4.84
CA VAL A 96 -9.18 -37.02 4.09
C VAL A 96 -9.98 -38.21 3.55
N PRO A 97 -11.25 -38.03 3.12
CA PRO A 97 -12.03 -39.13 2.55
C PRO A 97 -11.32 -39.83 1.38
N GLU A 98 -11.49 -41.15 1.27
CA GLU A 98 -10.99 -41.90 0.12
C GLU A 98 -11.62 -41.37 -1.18
N GLY A 99 -10.82 -41.27 -2.24
CA GLY A 99 -11.25 -40.73 -3.53
C GLY A 99 -11.14 -39.21 -3.67
N THR A 100 -10.72 -38.48 -2.63
CA THR A 100 -10.41 -37.04 -2.73
C THR A 100 -9.41 -36.75 -3.86
N SER A 101 -9.71 -35.76 -4.71
CA SER A 101 -8.81 -35.37 -5.80
C SER A 101 -7.53 -34.73 -5.29
N CYS A 102 -6.42 -34.91 -6.03
CA CYS A 102 -5.15 -34.26 -5.70
C CYS A 102 -5.27 -32.72 -5.69
N LEU A 103 -6.13 -32.17 -6.56
CA LEU A 103 -6.38 -30.75 -6.66
C LEU A 103 -7.01 -30.21 -5.37
N ALA A 104 -8.09 -30.85 -4.89
CA ALA A 104 -8.74 -30.44 -3.65
C ALA A 104 -7.82 -30.59 -2.44
N LEU A 105 -7.03 -31.67 -2.39
CA LEU A 105 -6.07 -31.87 -1.31
C LEU A 105 -4.98 -30.77 -1.29
N ALA A 106 -4.40 -30.43 -2.44
CA ALA A 106 -3.38 -29.40 -2.55
C ALA A 106 -3.91 -28.01 -2.19
N LEU A 107 -5.10 -27.65 -2.69
CA LEU A 107 -5.75 -26.38 -2.37
C LEU A 107 -6.22 -26.32 -0.90
N GLY A 108 -6.70 -27.43 -0.34
CA GLY A 108 -7.07 -27.51 1.06
C GLY A 108 -5.87 -27.35 2.00
N LEU A 109 -4.74 -27.99 1.68
CA LEU A 109 -3.49 -27.77 2.41
C LEU A 109 -3.00 -26.31 2.33
N SER A 110 -3.15 -25.68 1.16
CA SER A 110 -2.86 -24.26 0.97
C SER A 110 -3.75 -23.38 1.84
N GLU A 111 -5.06 -23.64 1.86
CA GLU A 111 -6.03 -22.86 2.65
C GLU A 111 -5.74 -22.94 4.16
N LEU A 112 -5.30 -24.11 4.66
CA LEU A 112 -4.90 -24.25 6.06
C LEU A 112 -3.75 -23.32 6.46
N LEU A 113 -2.85 -22.97 5.54
CA LEU A 113 -1.72 -22.07 5.81
C LEU A 113 -2.17 -20.62 6.08
N ASN A 114 -3.42 -20.29 5.76
CA ASN A 114 -4.03 -18.98 5.99
C ASN A 114 -4.83 -18.92 7.31
N HIS A 115 -5.01 -20.06 7.99
CA HIS A 115 -5.73 -20.14 9.25
C HIS A 115 -4.84 -19.82 10.46
N VAL A 116 -4.89 -18.55 10.91
CA VAL A 116 -4.13 -18.05 12.07
C VAL A 116 -4.47 -18.81 13.36
N ASP A 117 -5.74 -19.19 13.54
CA ASP A 117 -6.25 -19.92 14.72
C ASP A 117 -5.72 -21.35 14.85
N LEU A 118 -5.14 -21.88 13.77
CA LEU A 118 -4.52 -23.20 13.73
C LEU A 118 -3.02 -23.14 13.99
N GLY A 119 -2.38 -21.96 13.96
CA GLY A 119 -0.95 -21.79 14.24
C GLY A 119 -0.03 -22.67 13.38
N VAL A 120 -0.37 -22.85 12.10
CA VAL A 120 0.22 -23.88 11.23
C VAL A 120 1.70 -23.62 10.93
N PRO A 121 2.64 -24.52 11.31
CA PRO A 121 4.07 -24.31 11.10
C PRO A 121 4.46 -24.44 9.61
N SER A 122 5.43 -23.67 9.14
CA SER A 122 6.02 -23.81 7.79
C SER A 122 6.91 -25.02 7.63
N ALA A 123 7.60 -25.44 8.69
CA ALA A 123 8.58 -26.49 8.59
C ALA A 123 7.88 -27.82 8.19
N PRO A 124 8.24 -28.45 7.06
CA PRO A 124 7.51 -29.61 6.54
C PRO A 124 7.38 -30.77 7.53
N HIS A 125 8.42 -30.98 8.35
CA HIS A 125 8.43 -32.01 9.38
C HIS A 125 7.44 -31.74 10.52
N ASN A 126 7.25 -30.47 10.90
CA ASN A 126 6.30 -30.06 11.93
C ASN A 126 4.86 -30.10 11.40
N MET A 127 4.64 -29.67 10.16
CA MET A 127 3.32 -29.76 9.51
C MET A 127 2.87 -31.22 9.41
N ARG A 128 3.76 -32.13 8.97
CA ARG A 128 3.51 -33.57 8.98
C ARG A 128 3.14 -34.09 10.37
N LEU A 129 3.93 -33.75 11.39
CA LEU A 129 3.68 -34.22 12.75
C LEU A 129 2.31 -33.76 13.26
N ARG A 130 1.94 -32.50 12.98
CA ARG A 130 0.66 -31.94 13.38
C ARG A 130 -0.50 -32.56 12.63
N ILE A 131 -0.46 -32.71 11.31
CA ILE A 131 -1.52 -33.42 10.56
C ILE A 131 -1.75 -34.82 11.15
N ARG A 132 -0.69 -35.50 11.57
CA ARG A 132 -0.78 -36.83 12.18
C ARG A 132 -1.36 -36.83 13.59
N LYS A 133 -1.04 -35.84 14.44
CA LYS A 133 -1.30 -35.89 15.89
C LYS A 133 -2.34 -34.88 16.39
N ASP A 134 -2.59 -33.82 15.65
CA ASP A 134 -3.43 -32.69 16.05
C ASP A 134 -4.83 -32.84 15.46
N GLU A 135 -5.77 -33.30 16.28
CA GLU A 135 -7.17 -33.53 15.91
C GLU A 135 -7.87 -32.29 15.38
N LYS A 136 -7.64 -31.14 16.00
CA LYS A 136 -8.24 -29.88 15.53
C LYS A 136 -7.76 -29.57 14.10
N LEU A 137 -6.47 -29.76 13.83
CA LEU A 137 -5.89 -29.47 12.51
C LEU A 137 -6.43 -30.42 11.43
N TRP A 138 -6.40 -31.74 11.65
CA TRP A 138 -6.80 -32.68 10.59
C TRP A 138 -8.32 -32.76 10.42
N MET A 139 -9.13 -32.47 11.45
CA MET A 139 -10.58 -32.27 11.27
C MET A 139 -10.84 -31.06 10.37
N ARG A 140 -10.14 -29.95 10.61
CA ARG A 140 -10.28 -28.75 9.78
C ARG A 140 -9.82 -28.99 8.34
N LEU A 141 -8.76 -29.77 8.15
CA LEU A 141 -8.33 -30.22 6.83
C LEU A 141 -9.45 -30.95 6.09
N ARG A 142 -10.12 -31.91 6.74
CA ARG A 142 -11.25 -32.66 6.15
C ARG A 142 -12.36 -31.72 5.69
N GLU A 143 -12.82 -30.85 6.58
CA GLU A 143 -13.89 -29.89 6.28
C GLU A 143 -13.57 -29.04 5.05
N VAL A 144 -12.36 -28.46 5.02
CA VAL A 144 -11.93 -27.59 3.92
C VAL A 144 -11.80 -28.36 2.61
N VAL A 145 -11.20 -29.55 2.66
CA VAL A 145 -11.00 -30.38 1.47
C VAL A 145 -12.33 -30.90 0.91
N GLU A 146 -13.27 -31.31 1.76
CA GLU A 146 -14.61 -31.72 1.34
C GLU A 146 -15.37 -30.60 0.63
N LEU A 147 -15.28 -29.37 1.16
CA LEU A 147 -15.87 -28.18 0.53
C LEU A 147 -15.23 -27.88 -0.84
N ILE A 148 -13.89 -27.94 -0.93
CA ILE A 148 -13.17 -27.69 -2.17
C ILE A 148 -13.43 -28.80 -3.20
N GLU A 149 -13.50 -30.06 -2.79
CA GLU A 149 -13.79 -31.18 -3.68
C GLU A 149 -15.20 -31.06 -4.27
N ALA A 150 -16.19 -30.65 -3.46
CA ALA A 150 -17.54 -30.40 -3.94
C ALA A 150 -17.58 -29.23 -4.95
N GLU A 151 -16.82 -28.17 -4.71
CA GLU A 151 -16.73 -27.01 -5.62
C GLU A 151 -16.00 -27.36 -6.93
N LEU A 152 -14.93 -28.15 -6.85
CA LEU A 152 -14.06 -28.48 -7.98
C LEU A 152 -14.41 -29.82 -8.63
N HIS A 153 -15.60 -30.34 -8.37
CA HIS A 153 -16.03 -31.61 -8.91
C HIS A 153 -15.90 -31.64 -10.43
N ASN A 154 -15.22 -32.67 -10.95
CA ASN A 154 -14.95 -32.83 -12.38
C ASN A 154 -14.31 -31.60 -13.06
N SER A 155 -13.49 -30.84 -12.32
CA SER A 155 -12.81 -29.65 -12.86
C SER A 155 -11.42 -29.96 -13.40
N VAL A 156 -10.98 -29.13 -14.34
CA VAL A 156 -9.60 -29.08 -14.83
C VAL A 156 -8.98 -27.72 -14.52
N VAL A 157 -7.69 -27.71 -14.23
CA VAL A 157 -6.95 -26.47 -14.03
C VAL A 157 -6.53 -25.91 -15.39
N LEU A 158 -6.72 -24.60 -15.55
CA LEU A 158 -6.33 -23.84 -16.73
C LEU A 158 -4.93 -23.24 -16.52
N PRO A 159 -3.89 -23.73 -17.22
CA PRO A 159 -2.59 -23.06 -17.24
C PRO A 159 -2.74 -21.61 -17.69
N ARG A 160 -1.87 -20.72 -17.20
CA ARG A 160 -1.88 -19.28 -17.51
C ARG A 160 -2.05 -18.98 -19.01
N ASN A 161 -1.36 -19.72 -19.88
CA ASN A 161 -1.41 -19.50 -21.33
C ASN A 161 -2.77 -19.89 -21.92
N VAL A 162 -3.34 -21.02 -21.48
CA VAL A 162 -4.66 -21.48 -21.94
C VAL A 162 -5.74 -20.52 -21.45
N TYR A 163 -5.71 -20.13 -20.17
CA TYR A 163 -6.64 -19.15 -19.62
C TYR A 163 -6.59 -17.82 -20.39
N ARG A 164 -5.39 -17.30 -20.66
CA ARG A 164 -5.21 -16.08 -21.46
C ARG A 164 -5.73 -16.21 -22.88
N GLN A 165 -5.46 -17.34 -23.53
CA GLN A 165 -5.93 -17.60 -24.89
C GLN A 165 -7.46 -17.66 -24.96
N LEU A 166 -8.11 -18.38 -24.04
CA LEU A 166 -9.57 -18.45 -23.96
C LEU A 166 -10.18 -17.08 -23.69
N ARG A 167 -9.65 -16.32 -22.71
CA ARG A 167 -10.10 -14.95 -22.44
C ARG A 167 -9.93 -14.03 -23.65
N HIS A 168 -8.84 -14.18 -24.41
CA HIS A 168 -8.63 -13.42 -25.64
C HIS A 168 -9.69 -13.73 -26.70
N GLN A 169 -10.03 -15.01 -26.90
CA GLN A 169 -11.09 -15.43 -27.82
C GLN A 169 -12.48 -14.94 -27.37
N LEU A 170 -12.74 -14.98 -26.06
CA LEU A 170 -14.00 -14.55 -25.44
C LEU A 170 -14.25 -13.03 -25.48
N ARG A 171 -13.21 -12.22 -25.76
CA ARG A 171 -13.32 -10.75 -25.81
C ARG A 171 -14.44 -10.25 -26.72
N ASN A 172 -14.72 -10.98 -27.80
CA ASN A 172 -15.75 -10.62 -28.78
C ASN A 172 -17.14 -11.21 -28.46
N ALA A 173 -17.29 -11.91 -27.32
CA ALA A 173 -18.53 -12.52 -26.85
C ALA A 173 -18.73 -12.24 -25.35
N PRO A 174 -19.10 -11.00 -24.95
CA PRO A 174 -19.15 -10.58 -23.55
C PRO A 174 -20.02 -11.47 -22.65
N ASP A 175 -21.20 -11.89 -23.12
CA ASP A 175 -22.10 -12.75 -22.33
C ASP A 175 -21.50 -14.14 -22.07
N LEU A 176 -20.78 -14.67 -23.05
CA LEU A 176 -20.07 -15.94 -22.91
C LEU A 176 -18.88 -15.81 -21.96
N GLU A 177 -18.16 -14.68 -22.03
CA GLU A 177 -17.08 -14.36 -21.11
C GLU A 177 -17.59 -14.26 -19.65
N VAL A 178 -18.73 -13.60 -19.43
CA VAL A 178 -19.36 -13.50 -18.11
C VAL A 178 -19.69 -14.89 -17.55
N ARG A 179 -20.28 -15.77 -18.37
CA ARG A 179 -20.55 -17.15 -17.97
C ARG A 179 -19.27 -17.90 -17.64
N PHE A 180 -18.26 -17.83 -18.51
CA PHE A 180 -16.94 -18.42 -18.28
C PHE A 180 -16.31 -17.96 -16.96
N LEU A 181 -16.37 -16.66 -16.66
CA LEU A 181 -15.86 -16.11 -15.40
C LEU A 181 -16.67 -16.55 -14.19
N THR A 182 -17.98 -16.74 -14.35
CA THR A 182 -18.87 -17.17 -13.27
C THR A 182 -18.55 -18.58 -12.80
N VAL A 183 -18.37 -19.50 -13.76
CA VAL A 183 -18.09 -20.93 -13.53
C VAL A 183 -16.62 -21.23 -13.26
N THR A 184 -15.71 -20.32 -13.63
CA THR A 184 -14.28 -20.47 -13.28
C THR A 184 -14.07 -20.19 -11.80
N VAL A 185 -13.61 -21.20 -11.08
CA VAL A 185 -13.16 -21.10 -9.69
C VAL A 185 -11.72 -20.61 -9.67
N THR A 186 -11.45 -19.57 -8.88
CA THR A 186 -10.10 -19.00 -8.75
C THR A 186 -9.66 -19.03 -7.29
N ARG A 187 -8.48 -19.61 -7.02
CA ARG A 187 -7.95 -19.82 -5.67
C ARG A 187 -6.50 -19.32 -5.58
N HIS A 188 -6.12 -18.79 -4.41
CA HIS A 188 -4.73 -18.45 -4.10
C HIS A 188 -3.95 -19.69 -3.68
N MET A 189 -2.70 -19.75 -4.11
CA MET A 189 -1.82 -20.87 -3.81
C MET A 189 -0.38 -20.38 -3.58
N PRO A 190 0.17 -20.51 -2.37
CA PRO A 190 1.57 -20.24 -2.10
C PRO A 190 2.42 -21.32 -2.75
N VAL A 191 3.39 -20.91 -3.57
CA VAL A 191 4.37 -21.80 -4.19
C VAL A 191 5.77 -21.31 -3.86
N THR A 192 6.74 -22.22 -3.77
CA THR A 192 8.14 -21.84 -3.61
C THR A 192 8.59 -20.98 -4.78
N ILE A 193 9.38 -19.95 -4.50
CA ILE A 193 9.98 -19.10 -5.53
C ILE A 193 10.93 -19.95 -6.39
N SER A 194 10.83 -19.84 -7.72
CA SER A 194 11.74 -20.55 -8.65
C SER A 194 13.14 -19.93 -8.63
N GLU A 195 14.17 -20.69 -9.02
CA GLU A 195 15.55 -20.18 -9.07
C GLU A 195 15.70 -18.91 -9.93
N ASP A 196 15.07 -18.89 -11.12
CA ASP A 196 15.08 -17.70 -11.99
C ASP A 196 14.45 -16.48 -11.30
N ARG A 197 13.27 -16.67 -10.68
CA ARG A 197 12.57 -15.61 -9.96
C ARG A 197 13.39 -15.15 -8.75
N CYS A 198 14.09 -16.07 -8.11
CA CYS A 198 14.99 -15.76 -7.02
C CYS A 198 16.15 -14.85 -7.47
N GLY A 199 16.76 -15.17 -8.61
CA GLY A 199 17.79 -14.33 -9.23
C GLY A 199 17.30 -12.91 -9.50
N GLU A 200 16.07 -12.77 -10.01
CA GLU A 200 15.44 -11.45 -10.25
C GLU A 200 15.19 -10.65 -8.94
N LEU A 201 14.90 -11.34 -7.84
CA LEU A 201 14.55 -10.74 -6.55
C LEU A 201 15.72 -10.63 -5.56
N ALA A 202 16.88 -11.21 -5.87
CA ALA A 202 18.01 -11.29 -4.95
C ALA A 202 18.42 -9.93 -4.37
N TRP A 203 18.47 -8.90 -5.21
CA TRP A 203 18.81 -7.54 -4.78
C TRP A 203 17.77 -6.96 -3.82
N TRP A 204 16.49 -7.27 -4.03
CA TRP A 204 15.37 -6.74 -3.25
C TRP A 204 15.43 -7.29 -1.82
N PHE A 205 15.71 -8.60 -1.69
CA PHE A 205 15.90 -9.21 -0.37
C PHE A 205 17.03 -8.55 0.42
N VAL A 206 18.15 -8.24 -0.25
CA VAL A 206 19.29 -7.57 0.39
C VAL A 206 18.96 -6.12 0.74
N ALA A 207 18.38 -5.36 -0.18
CA ALA A 207 18.05 -3.95 -0.01
C ALA A 207 17.03 -3.71 1.12
N HIS A 208 16.10 -4.65 1.33
CA HIS A 208 15.04 -4.54 2.33
C HIS A 208 15.24 -5.42 3.56
N LYS A 209 16.38 -6.14 3.68
CA LYS A 209 16.68 -7.07 4.78
C LYS A 209 16.26 -6.55 6.15
N ARG A 210 16.79 -5.38 6.56
CA ARG A 210 16.53 -4.79 7.89
C ARG A 210 15.07 -4.43 8.11
N ARG A 211 14.36 -4.01 7.04
CA ARG A 211 12.94 -3.63 7.11
C ARG A 211 12.07 -4.87 7.26
N THR A 212 12.40 -5.93 6.52
CA THR A 212 11.75 -7.23 6.66
C THR A 212 12.00 -7.83 8.04
N GLU A 213 13.23 -7.77 8.57
CA GLU A 213 13.55 -8.24 9.93
C GLU A 213 12.65 -7.56 10.98
N ARG A 214 12.44 -6.23 10.87
CA ARG A 214 11.52 -5.53 11.77
C ARG A 214 10.06 -5.98 11.65
N LEU A 215 9.58 -6.21 10.43
CA LEU A 215 8.23 -6.76 10.23
C LEU A 215 8.11 -8.16 10.81
N VAL A 216 9.13 -8.99 10.63
CA VAL A 216 9.22 -10.34 11.20
C VAL A 216 9.15 -10.28 12.72
N ASP A 217 10.02 -9.50 13.36
CA ASP A 217 10.07 -9.37 14.81
C ASP A 217 8.72 -8.90 15.38
N PHE A 218 8.12 -7.90 14.73
CA PHE A 218 6.81 -7.37 15.12
C PHE A 218 5.71 -8.44 15.00
N TYR A 219 5.52 -9.03 13.83
CA TYR A 219 4.42 -9.97 13.60
C TYR A 219 4.61 -11.32 14.31
N GLN A 220 5.86 -11.76 14.49
CA GLN A 220 6.18 -12.96 15.25
C GLN A 220 5.82 -12.78 16.73
N SER A 221 6.11 -11.61 17.31
CA SER A 221 5.72 -11.30 18.71
C SER A 221 4.19 -11.25 18.91
N LEU A 222 3.45 -10.93 17.84
CA LEU A 222 1.99 -10.93 17.81
C LEU A 222 1.37 -12.30 17.50
N GLY A 223 2.19 -13.33 17.22
CA GLY A 223 1.74 -14.68 16.93
C GLY A 223 1.17 -14.89 15.53
N TYR A 224 1.46 -13.98 14.60
CA TYR A 224 1.05 -14.15 13.20
C TYR A 224 1.83 -15.30 12.54
N PRO A 225 1.23 -16.00 11.57
CA PRO A 225 1.86 -17.14 10.92
C PRO A 225 2.83 -16.74 9.79
N ALA A 226 2.67 -15.53 9.26
CA ALA A 226 3.43 -15.06 8.11
C ALA A 226 3.47 -13.52 8.05
N VAL A 227 4.46 -12.99 7.32
CA VAL A 227 4.48 -11.62 6.79
C VAL A 227 4.18 -11.68 5.30
N HIS A 228 3.35 -10.74 4.83
CA HIS A 228 2.98 -10.61 3.43
C HIS A 228 3.50 -9.29 2.87
N LEU A 229 4.10 -9.35 1.68
CA LEU A 229 4.67 -8.19 0.98
C LEU A 229 4.31 -8.25 -0.50
N VAL A 230 4.12 -7.10 -1.13
CA VAL A 230 3.98 -6.99 -2.59
C VAL A 230 5.27 -6.43 -3.15
N VAL A 231 5.89 -7.18 -4.06
CA VAL A 231 7.11 -6.78 -4.76
C VAL A 231 6.79 -6.44 -6.20
N ARG A 232 7.45 -5.42 -6.74
CA ARG A 232 7.28 -4.98 -8.13
C ARG A 232 8.63 -5.03 -8.84
N PRO A 233 9.02 -6.21 -9.38
CA PRO A 233 10.35 -6.41 -9.94
C PRO A 233 10.69 -5.43 -11.08
N GLY A 234 9.68 -4.96 -11.80
CA GLY A 234 9.87 -4.01 -12.90
C GLY A 234 10.33 -2.61 -12.47
N GLU A 235 10.19 -2.22 -11.20
CA GLU A 235 10.62 -0.91 -10.72
C GLU A 235 12.14 -0.73 -10.81
N ASP A 236 12.92 -1.78 -10.56
CA ASP A 236 14.38 -1.73 -10.71
C ASP A 236 14.78 -1.47 -12.17
N ARG A 237 14.14 -2.21 -13.10
CA ARG A 237 14.34 -2.04 -14.55
C ARG A 237 13.88 -0.68 -15.03
N PHE A 238 12.84 -0.12 -14.42
CA PHE A 238 12.40 1.22 -14.73
C PHE A 238 13.46 2.26 -14.32
N ILE A 239 14.08 2.12 -13.14
CA ILE A 239 15.19 2.99 -12.75
C ILE A 239 16.38 2.84 -13.71
N ASP A 240 16.68 1.64 -14.23
CA ASP A 240 17.70 1.49 -15.29
C ASP A 240 17.38 2.31 -16.55
N LEU A 241 16.12 2.28 -16.99
CA LEU A 241 15.68 3.06 -18.14
C LEU A 241 15.82 4.57 -17.87
N VAL A 242 15.40 5.03 -16.68
CA VAL A 242 15.56 6.44 -16.30
C VAL A 242 17.03 6.83 -16.21
N ASP A 243 17.90 5.94 -15.69
CA ASP A 243 19.34 6.17 -15.64
C ASP A 243 19.96 6.37 -17.03
N CYS A 244 19.53 5.55 -17.98
CA CYS A 244 19.91 5.70 -19.38
C CYS A 244 19.43 7.04 -19.96
N LEU A 245 18.17 7.43 -19.69
CA LEU A 245 17.59 8.68 -20.20
C LEU A 245 18.26 9.93 -19.63
N LEU A 246 18.57 9.96 -18.33
CA LEU A 246 19.28 11.08 -17.69
C LEU A 246 20.74 11.20 -18.17
N GLY A 247 21.31 10.09 -18.69
CA GLY A 247 22.67 10.06 -19.21
C GLY A 247 23.73 10.36 -18.16
N PRO A 248 25.00 10.58 -18.56
CA PRO A 248 26.09 10.86 -17.63
C PRO A 248 26.04 12.27 -17.03
N THR A 249 25.22 13.15 -17.58
CA THR A 249 25.05 14.54 -17.12
C THR A 249 24.23 14.67 -15.85
N GLY A 250 23.66 13.57 -15.36
CA GLY A 250 22.79 13.57 -14.18
C GLY A 250 21.45 14.27 -14.43
N GLY A 251 20.65 14.41 -13.38
CA GLY A 251 19.33 15.02 -13.44
C GLY A 251 18.39 14.51 -12.35
N PHE A 252 17.11 14.76 -12.51
CA PHE A 252 16.09 14.44 -11.50
C PHE A 252 15.06 13.46 -12.01
N LYS A 253 14.56 12.61 -11.11
CA LYS A 253 13.36 11.81 -11.32
C LYS A 253 12.31 12.24 -10.31
N LEU A 254 11.15 12.68 -10.80
CA LEU A 254 9.97 12.93 -9.98
C LEU A 254 8.97 11.79 -10.19
N SER A 255 8.57 11.13 -9.10
CA SER A 255 7.51 10.12 -9.09
C SER A 255 6.34 10.62 -8.27
N VAL A 256 5.13 10.61 -8.83
CA VAL A 256 3.89 10.95 -8.11
C VAL A 256 2.91 9.81 -8.25
N ASP A 257 2.47 9.24 -7.13
CA ASP A 257 1.54 8.10 -7.12
C ASP A 257 0.96 7.85 -5.73
N TYR A 258 -0.12 7.07 -5.63
CA TYR A 258 -0.60 6.58 -4.34
C TYR A 258 0.28 5.46 -3.81
N GLY A 259 0.73 5.60 -2.58
CA GLY A 259 1.67 4.66 -2.00
C GLY A 259 2.17 5.07 -0.63
N ALA A 260 3.10 4.28 -0.11
CA ALA A 260 3.67 4.49 1.21
C ALA A 260 5.12 3.98 1.28
N SER A 261 5.70 4.01 2.47
CA SER A 261 6.96 3.31 2.75
C SER A 261 6.76 1.79 2.74
N PHE A 262 7.85 1.06 2.53
CA PHE A 262 7.88 -0.40 2.56
C PHE A 262 7.18 -0.98 3.81
N GLU A 263 7.51 -0.46 5.00
CA GLU A 263 6.96 -0.96 6.26
C GLU A 263 5.47 -0.67 6.37
N ALA A 264 5.00 0.53 5.98
CA ALA A 264 3.59 0.87 6.01
C ALA A 264 2.76 -0.07 5.11
N LEU A 265 3.28 -0.39 3.92
CA LEU A 265 2.65 -1.36 3.03
C LEU A 265 2.66 -2.77 3.62
N GLY A 266 3.81 -3.22 4.15
CA GLY A 266 3.94 -4.53 4.80
C GLY A 266 3.04 -4.69 6.02
N HIS A 267 2.86 -3.63 6.81
CA HIS A 267 1.90 -3.61 7.91
C HIS A 267 0.47 -3.75 7.40
N SER A 268 0.07 -3.01 6.36
CA SER A 268 -1.29 -3.10 5.83
C SER A 268 -1.66 -4.48 5.26
N LEU A 269 -0.68 -5.17 4.68
CA LEU A 269 -0.88 -6.47 4.04
C LEU A 269 -0.87 -7.63 5.03
N SER A 270 -0.02 -7.55 6.06
CA SER A 270 0.17 -8.68 6.98
C SER A 270 -0.96 -8.79 8.01
N ILE A 271 -1.72 -7.72 8.26
CA ILE A 271 -2.91 -7.74 9.14
C ILE A 271 -4.08 -8.50 8.51
N ASP A 272 -4.28 -8.36 7.20
CA ASP A 272 -5.32 -9.08 6.46
C ASP A 272 -4.69 -9.92 5.33
N PRO A 273 -4.38 -11.20 5.55
CA PRO A 273 -3.75 -12.05 4.53
C PRO A 273 -4.64 -12.27 3.30
N ARG A 274 -5.95 -11.98 3.39
CA ARG A 274 -6.88 -12.02 2.24
C ARG A 274 -6.77 -10.77 1.37
N ASN A 275 -6.19 -9.69 1.88
CA ASN A 275 -5.86 -8.53 1.08
C ASN A 275 -4.62 -8.83 0.22
N ASP A 276 -4.75 -8.69 -1.10
CA ASP A 276 -3.65 -8.99 -2.03
C ASP A 276 -2.72 -7.81 -2.27
N GLY A 277 -3.00 -6.66 -1.65
CA GLY A 277 -2.31 -5.40 -1.96
C GLY A 277 -2.65 -4.86 -3.34
N ILE A 278 -3.68 -5.44 -3.95
CA ILE A 278 -4.27 -5.02 -5.21
C ILE A 278 -5.50 -4.18 -4.88
N PHE A 279 -5.50 -2.96 -5.38
CA PHE A 279 -6.62 -2.04 -5.34
C PHE A 279 -7.41 -2.16 -6.65
N VAL A 280 -8.74 -2.13 -6.52
CA VAL A 280 -9.65 -2.01 -7.67
C VAL A 280 -10.32 -0.64 -7.51
N PRO A 281 -10.07 0.31 -8.42
CA PRO A 281 -10.72 1.62 -8.34
C PRO A 281 -12.25 1.46 -8.40
N PRO A 282 -13.02 2.43 -7.88
CA PRO A 282 -14.48 2.41 -7.99
C PRO A 282 -14.89 2.28 -9.47
N ILE A 283 -15.63 1.23 -9.79
CA ILE A 283 -16.13 0.96 -11.15
C ILE A 283 -17.61 1.31 -11.17
N PRO A 284 -18.09 2.11 -12.15
CA PRO A 284 -19.52 2.33 -12.35
C PRO A 284 -20.30 1.02 -12.30
N GLN A 285 -21.41 1.00 -11.54
CA GLN A 285 -22.18 -0.21 -11.29
C GLN A 285 -22.68 -0.86 -12.59
N GLU A 286 -22.92 -0.04 -13.61
CA GLU A 286 -23.35 -0.46 -14.94
C GLU A 286 -22.27 -1.29 -15.67
N LEU A 287 -20.98 -1.00 -15.43
CA LEU A 287 -19.86 -1.78 -15.99
C LEU A 287 -19.59 -3.08 -15.21
N MET A 288 -20.11 -3.15 -13.99
CA MET A 288 -20.05 -4.32 -13.12
C MET A 288 -21.30 -5.20 -13.23
N GLN A 289 -22.30 -4.74 -13.98
CA GLN A 289 -23.55 -5.46 -14.19
C GLN A 289 -23.23 -6.83 -14.81
N ASP A 290 -23.84 -7.87 -14.24
CA ASP A 290 -23.69 -9.28 -14.62
C ASP A 290 -22.30 -9.90 -14.40
N LEU A 291 -21.27 -9.13 -14.01
CA LEU A 291 -20.00 -9.70 -13.58
C LEU A 291 -20.16 -10.41 -12.22
N PRO A 292 -19.39 -11.47 -11.96
CA PRO A 292 -19.33 -12.06 -10.61
C PRO A 292 -18.80 -11.02 -9.61
N HIS A 293 -18.79 -11.32 -8.31
CA HIS A 293 -18.39 -10.37 -7.26
C HIS A 293 -16.88 -9.97 -7.34
N CYS A 294 -16.51 -9.12 -8.32
CA CYS A 294 -15.13 -8.76 -8.62
C CYS A 294 -14.55 -7.78 -7.60
N HIS A 295 -15.39 -6.96 -6.94
CA HIS A 295 -14.93 -6.04 -5.89
C HIS A 295 -14.40 -6.77 -4.65
N GLY A 296 -14.99 -7.91 -4.29
CA GLY A 296 -14.55 -8.72 -3.14
C GLY A 296 -13.38 -9.65 -3.50
N PHE A 297 -13.23 -9.99 -4.78
CA PHE A 297 -12.21 -10.91 -5.25
C PHE A 297 -11.82 -10.62 -6.71
N TRP A 298 -10.93 -9.64 -6.88
CA TRP A 298 -10.45 -9.15 -8.18
C TRP A 298 -9.89 -10.24 -9.12
N PRO A 299 -9.23 -11.34 -8.64
CA PRO A 299 -8.65 -12.32 -9.55
C PRO A 299 -9.67 -12.99 -10.46
N LYS A 300 -10.93 -13.09 -10.02
CA LYS A 300 -12.02 -13.69 -10.79
C LYS A 300 -12.35 -12.90 -12.06
N CYS A 301 -12.07 -11.60 -12.08
CA CYS A 301 -12.41 -10.70 -13.18
C CYS A 301 -11.19 -10.03 -13.80
N ALA A 302 -9.99 -10.56 -13.57
CA ALA A 302 -8.76 -10.04 -14.15
C ALA A 302 -8.94 -9.78 -15.67
N GLY A 303 -8.57 -8.58 -16.10
CA GLY A 303 -8.73 -8.12 -17.49
C GLY A 303 -10.09 -7.49 -17.84
N ARG A 304 -11.07 -7.49 -16.94
CA ARG A 304 -12.34 -6.73 -17.08
C ARG A 304 -12.39 -5.50 -16.19
N ILE A 305 -11.66 -5.57 -15.09
CA ILE A 305 -11.52 -4.50 -14.13
C ILE A 305 -10.10 -3.95 -14.25
N ASP A 306 -10.03 -2.63 -14.13
CA ASP A 306 -8.75 -2.00 -13.83
C ASP A 306 -8.31 -2.43 -12.42
N TRP A 307 -7.03 -2.66 -12.25
CA TRP A 307 -6.47 -3.10 -10.99
C TRP A 307 -5.06 -2.55 -10.87
N THR A 308 -4.70 -2.20 -9.65
CA THR A 308 -3.53 -1.38 -9.41
C THR A 308 -2.94 -1.70 -8.04
N THR A 309 -1.74 -1.22 -7.73
CA THR A 309 -1.09 -1.46 -6.43
C THR A 309 -0.52 -0.18 -5.86
N PHE A 310 -0.49 -0.10 -4.53
CA PHE A 310 0.17 1.00 -3.85
C PHE A 310 1.68 0.99 -4.13
N VAL A 311 2.23 2.17 -4.37
CA VAL A 311 3.65 2.35 -4.60
C VAL A 311 4.46 2.26 -3.32
N ASP A 312 5.39 1.31 -3.28
CA ASP A 312 6.53 1.24 -2.38
C ASP A 312 7.59 2.26 -2.83
N PHE A 313 7.51 3.47 -2.25
CA PHE A 313 8.48 4.53 -2.51
C PHE A 313 9.86 4.23 -1.92
N THR A 314 9.93 3.37 -0.90
CA THR A 314 11.20 2.93 -0.31
C THR A 314 11.95 2.03 -1.30
N ASN A 315 11.25 1.15 -2.03
CA ASN A 315 11.83 0.31 -3.08
C ASN A 315 12.37 1.15 -4.25
N LEU A 316 11.61 2.15 -4.71
CA LEU A 316 12.08 3.07 -5.76
C LEU A 316 13.32 3.86 -5.34
N ALA A 317 13.34 4.35 -4.11
CA ALA A 317 14.50 5.03 -3.56
C ALA A 317 15.71 4.09 -3.47
N ALA A 318 15.53 2.87 -2.94
CA ALA A 318 16.59 1.87 -2.85
C ALA A 318 17.13 1.46 -4.24
N ALA A 319 16.28 1.34 -5.24
CA ALA A 319 16.71 1.10 -6.62
C ALA A 319 17.56 2.26 -7.16
N GLY A 320 17.21 3.51 -6.88
CA GLY A 320 18.06 4.67 -7.19
C GLY A 320 19.40 4.64 -6.44
N GLU A 321 19.39 4.41 -5.12
CA GLU A 321 20.58 4.38 -4.27
C GLU A 321 21.60 3.33 -4.72
N ARG A 322 21.15 2.17 -5.21
CA ARG A 322 22.02 1.14 -5.81
C ARG A 322 22.84 1.64 -7.00
N ARG A 323 22.37 2.70 -7.68
CA ARG A 323 23.04 3.36 -8.80
C ARG A 323 23.76 4.65 -8.37
N GLY A 324 23.89 4.88 -7.06
CA GLY A 324 24.52 6.07 -6.48
C GLY A 324 23.64 7.31 -6.52
N TRP A 325 22.32 7.17 -6.74
CA TRP A 325 21.40 8.30 -6.71
C TRP A 325 21.06 8.69 -5.27
N ARG A 326 20.55 9.90 -5.10
CA ARG A 326 20.16 10.45 -3.79
C ARG A 326 18.66 10.71 -3.74
N THR A 327 18.04 10.37 -2.62
CA THR A 327 16.68 10.82 -2.32
C THR A 327 16.72 12.26 -1.84
N LEU A 328 16.06 13.17 -2.56
CA LEU A 328 15.97 14.58 -2.19
C LEU A 328 14.70 14.92 -1.42
N PHE A 329 13.60 14.22 -1.73
CA PHE A 329 12.32 14.46 -1.08
C PHE A 329 11.44 13.21 -1.18
N TYR A 330 10.76 12.88 -0.10
CA TYR A 330 9.60 12.01 -0.05
C TYR A 330 8.53 12.66 0.81
N GLY A 331 7.27 12.66 0.39
CA GLY A 331 6.19 13.26 1.18
C GLY A 331 4.89 13.35 0.42
N PRO A 332 3.85 13.98 0.97
CA PRO A 332 2.56 14.15 0.30
C PRO A 332 2.74 14.92 -1.00
N GLN A 333 2.02 14.55 -2.06
CA GLN A 333 2.07 15.26 -3.35
C GLN A 333 1.86 16.76 -3.17
N SER A 334 0.96 17.14 -2.26
CA SER A 334 0.62 18.53 -1.99
C SER A 334 1.76 19.35 -1.36
N ALA A 335 2.89 18.73 -1.03
CA ALA A 335 4.12 19.42 -0.68
C ALA A 335 4.93 19.87 -1.91
N LEU A 336 4.71 19.25 -3.08
CA LEU A 336 5.21 19.76 -4.36
C LEU A 336 4.33 20.88 -4.92
N GLU A 337 3.09 20.97 -4.45
CA GLU A 337 2.18 22.05 -4.81
C GLU A 337 2.60 23.34 -4.10
N HIS A 338 3.64 24.06 -4.57
CA HIS A 338 3.89 25.45 -4.12
C HIS A 338 4.61 26.32 -5.19
N ILE A 339 4.57 27.65 -4.99
CA ILE A 339 5.42 28.71 -5.60
C ILE A 339 5.04 29.26 -7.00
N SER A 340 3.77 29.46 -7.30
CA SER A 340 3.40 30.62 -8.13
C SER A 340 2.25 31.37 -7.46
N SER A 341 2.39 32.69 -7.40
CA SER A 341 1.31 33.57 -6.99
C SER A 341 0.24 33.50 -8.07
N PHE A 342 -0.90 32.84 -7.80
CA PHE A 342 -2.03 32.89 -8.72
C PHE A 342 -2.86 34.12 -8.37
N ASN A 343 -2.99 35.06 -9.31
CA ASN A 343 -3.85 36.23 -9.14
C ASN A 343 -5.30 35.83 -9.46
N LEU A 344 -6.04 35.50 -8.41
CA LEU A 344 -7.43 35.10 -8.48
C LEU A 344 -8.32 36.35 -8.44
N SER A 345 -8.93 36.67 -9.58
CA SER A 345 -9.89 37.77 -9.68
C SER A 345 -11.29 37.25 -9.38
N THR A 346 -11.78 37.49 -8.15
CA THR A 346 -13.17 37.17 -7.79
C THR A 346 -14.04 38.41 -7.95
N VAL A 347 -15.33 38.20 -8.25
CA VAL A 347 -16.35 39.25 -8.21
C VAL A 347 -17.15 39.01 -6.93
N SER A 348 -17.10 39.93 -5.98
CA SER A 348 -17.92 39.82 -4.77
C SER A 348 -19.41 40.00 -5.12
N SER A 349 -20.28 39.61 -4.20
CA SER A 349 -21.74 39.71 -4.33
C SER A 349 -22.26 41.14 -4.55
N ASP A 350 -21.43 42.15 -4.31
CA ASP A 350 -21.67 43.58 -4.59
C ASP A 350 -21.14 44.04 -5.98
N GLY A 351 -20.62 43.12 -6.80
CA GLY A 351 -20.07 43.40 -8.13
C GLY A 351 -18.64 43.92 -8.15
N ALA A 352 -17.98 44.08 -7.00
CA ALA A 352 -16.59 44.54 -6.95
C ALA A 352 -15.61 43.42 -7.34
N ARG A 353 -14.68 43.70 -8.26
CA ARG A 353 -13.57 42.80 -8.58
C ARG A 353 -12.48 42.91 -7.51
N ARG A 354 -12.22 41.82 -6.79
CA ARG A 354 -11.10 41.69 -5.85
C ARG A 354 -10.10 40.69 -6.39
N SER A 355 -8.86 41.12 -6.54
CA SER A 355 -7.73 40.27 -6.91
C SER A 355 -7.04 39.76 -5.63
N TYR A 356 -6.96 38.46 -5.49
CA TYR A 356 -6.26 37.79 -4.40
C TYR A 356 -5.02 37.10 -4.97
N THR A 357 -3.86 37.36 -4.39
CA THR A 357 -2.67 36.57 -4.66
C THR A 357 -2.69 35.40 -3.68
N VAL A 358 -3.02 34.21 -4.19
CA VAL A 358 -3.08 32.98 -3.39
C VAL A 358 -1.85 32.13 -3.73
N PRO A 359 -1.13 31.57 -2.74
CA PRO A 359 -0.14 30.54 -3.00
C PRO A 359 -0.80 29.39 -3.77
N GLY A 360 -0.13 28.92 -4.82
CA GLY A 360 -0.66 27.98 -5.80
C GLY A 360 -1.34 26.75 -5.20
N TYR A 361 -2.67 26.81 -5.11
CA TYR A 361 -3.54 25.65 -5.15
C TYR A 361 -4.03 25.48 -6.58
N SER A 362 -3.92 24.26 -7.10
CA SER A 362 -4.87 23.75 -8.08
C SER A 362 -6.22 23.46 -7.39
N VAL A 363 -6.89 24.51 -6.93
CA VAL A 363 -8.34 24.47 -6.68
C VAL A 363 -8.95 25.51 -7.61
N LEU A 364 -9.29 25.03 -8.81
CA LEU A 364 -10.03 25.79 -9.80
C LEU A 364 -11.35 26.27 -9.19
N GLY A 365 -11.71 27.51 -9.51
CA GLY A 365 -12.79 28.23 -8.87
C GLY A 365 -14.18 27.62 -9.03
N GLY A 366 -15.05 27.93 -8.07
CA GLY A 366 -16.48 28.19 -8.26
C GLY A 366 -17.40 27.04 -8.68
N SER A 367 -16.90 25.87 -9.11
CA SER A 367 -17.78 24.79 -9.57
C SER A 367 -17.35 23.38 -9.17
N TRP A 368 -16.50 23.21 -8.17
CA TRP A 368 -16.23 21.89 -7.62
C TRP A 368 -16.63 21.83 -6.16
N SER A 369 -17.73 21.12 -5.93
CA SER A 369 -18.01 20.45 -4.66
C SER A 369 -16.80 19.60 -4.30
N SER A 370 -15.92 20.15 -3.47
CA SER A 370 -14.71 19.54 -2.89
C SER A 370 -15.00 18.30 -2.03
N ARG A 371 -16.26 17.86 -1.98
CA ARG A 371 -16.68 16.55 -1.44
C ARG A 371 -16.04 15.35 -2.15
N HIS A 372 -15.37 15.55 -3.29
CA HIS A 372 -14.67 14.47 -4.00
C HIS A 372 -13.17 14.36 -3.73
N VAL A 373 -12.53 15.38 -3.15
CA VAL A 373 -11.11 15.28 -2.74
C VAL A 373 -11.01 14.28 -1.58
N SER A 374 -11.92 14.31 -0.61
CA SER A 374 -12.04 13.28 0.44
C SER A 374 -12.16 11.85 -0.10
N SER A 375 -12.81 11.66 -1.26
CA SER A 375 -13.01 10.35 -1.89
C SER A 375 -11.81 9.81 -2.69
N TRP A 376 -10.79 10.63 -2.97
CA TRP A 376 -9.59 10.21 -3.71
C TRP A 376 -8.43 9.78 -2.78
N TYR A 377 -8.46 10.17 -1.51
CA TYR A 377 -7.34 10.00 -0.56
C TYR A 377 -7.53 8.91 0.49
N GLY A 378 -8.50 8.03 0.28
CA GLY A 378 -8.51 6.74 0.90
C GLY A 378 -9.77 5.97 0.57
N ARG A 379 -9.77 4.71 0.95
CA ARG A 379 -10.95 3.86 0.96
C ARG A 379 -11.98 4.57 1.84
N GLU A 380 -12.87 5.38 1.26
CA GLU A 380 -14.27 5.36 1.65
C GLU A 380 -14.64 3.89 1.44
N THR A 381 -14.41 3.07 2.46
CA THR A 381 -15.06 1.77 2.45
C THR A 381 -16.52 2.10 2.18
N LEU A 382 -17.13 1.31 1.30
CA LEU A 382 -18.56 1.32 0.95
C LEU A 382 -19.48 1.10 2.18
N ALA A 383 -18.94 1.27 3.38
CA ALA A 383 -19.54 1.23 4.67
C ALA A 383 -19.87 2.67 5.07
N SER A 384 -21.15 2.94 5.31
CA SER A 384 -21.65 4.28 5.68
C SER A 384 -20.90 4.87 6.89
N ASP A 385 -20.99 6.20 7.10
CA ASP A 385 -20.49 6.88 8.32
C ASP A 385 -20.86 6.17 9.64
N ARG A 386 -21.92 5.36 9.61
CA ARG A 386 -22.42 4.56 10.75
C ARG A 386 -21.69 3.24 10.97
N GLU A 387 -21.03 2.68 9.96
CA GLU A 387 -20.39 1.36 9.99
C GLU A 387 -18.89 1.43 10.27
N THR A 388 -18.22 2.52 9.88
CA THR A 388 -16.77 2.73 10.12
C THR A 388 -16.47 4.00 10.89
N GLY A 389 -17.51 4.72 11.36
CA GLY A 389 -17.33 5.99 12.05
C GLY A 389 -16.67 7.07 11.17
N GLY A 390 -16.75 6.95 9.84
CA GLY A 390 -16.19 7.90 8.87
C GLY A 390 -14.69 7.81 8.63
N TRP A 391 -14.03 6.70 8.98
CA TRP A 391 -12.58 6.56 8.82
C TRP A 391 -12.16 6.24 7.37
N VAL A 392 -11.08 6.89 6.91
CA VAL A 392 -10.54 6.79 5.54
C VAL A 392 -9.06 6.38 5.58
N GLN A 393 -8.67 5.36 4.83
CA GLN A 393 -7.27 4.87 4.75
C GLN A 393 -6.35 5.86 4.01
N ARG A 394 -5.61 6.71 4.73
CA ARG A 394 -4.83 7.83 4.12
C ARG A 394 -3.31 7.66 4.03
N TRP A 395 -2.71 6.68 4.71
CA TRP A 395 -1.25 6.49 4.66
C TRP A 395 -0.76 6.03 3.29
N THR A 396 -1.64 5.44 2.48
CA THR A 396 -1.39 5.07 1.07
C THR A 396 -1.89 6.11 0.06
N SER A 397 -2.04 7.37 0.47
CA SER A 397 -2.43 8.50 -0.40
C SER A 397 -1.34 8.88 -1.42
N PHE A 398 -1.65 9.82 -2.32
CA PHE A 398 -0.66 10.35 -3.28
C PHE A 398 0.56 10.97 -2.60
N LYS A 399 1.73 10.43 -2.91
CA LYS A 399 3.04 10.92 -2.51
C LYS A 399 3.83 11.36 -3.71
N ALA A 400 4.84 12.16 -3.40
CA ALA A 400 5.91 12.51 -4.30
C ALA A 400 7.23 11.95 -3.80
N LEU A 401 8.02 11.40 -4.71
CA LEU A 401 9.42 11.02 -4.49
C LEU A 401 10.29 11.72 -5.53
N ILE A 402 11.27 12.49 -5.07
CA ILE A 402 12.29 13.12 -5.90
C ILE A 402 13.62 12.41 -5.66
N LEU A 403 14.16 11.83 -6.72
CA LEU A 403 15.51 11.26 -6.76
C LEU A 403 16.39 12.13 -7.65
N GLU A 404 17.67 12.17 -7.32
CA GLU A 404 18.70 12.86 -8.08
C GLU A 404 19.78 11.87 -8.51
N LYS A 405 20.02 11.82 -9.82
CA LYS A 405 21.23 11.25 -10.39
C LYS A 405 22.33 12.31 -10.34
N PRO A 406 23.42 12.11 -9.59
CA PRO A 406 24.46 13.12 -9.43
C PRO A 406 25.10 13.50 -10.78
N SER A 407 25.28 14.80 -11.01
CA SER A 407 25.98 15.36 -12.17
C SER A 407 27.43 15.77 -11.87
N GLY A 408 27.88 15.57 -10.63
CA GLY A 408 29.21 15.99 -10.11
C GLY A 408 29.18 17.29 -9.30
N GLU A 409 28.21 18.18 -9.54
CA GLU A 409 27.91 19.33 -8.68
C GLU A 409 26.78 18.99 -7.70
N VAL A 410 26.82 19.55 -6.48
CA VAL A 410 25.71 19.39 -5.53
C VAL A 410 24.54 20.24 -6.02
N ALA A 411 23.50 19.60 -6.54
CA ALA A 411 22.31 20.32 -6.94
C ALA A 411 21.65 21.04 -5.75
N PRO A 412 21.08 22.25 -5.96
CA PRO A 412 20.28 22.91 -4.94
C PRO A 412 19.08 22.02 -4.56
N ARG A 413 18.67 22.05 -3.28
CA ARG A 413 17.49 21.33 -2.81
C ARG A 413 16.25 21.90 -3.52
N PRO A 414 15.58 21.14 -4.40
CA PRO A 414 14.48 21.67 -5.20
C PRO A 414 13.19 21.85 -4.37
N VAL A 415 13.11 21.22 -3.20
CA VAL A 415 11.95 21.27 -2.30
C VAL A 415 12.43 21.71 -0.91
N LEU A 416 11.82 22.77 -0.39
CA LEU A 416 12.08 23.32 0.95
C LEU A 416 11.06 22.83 2.00
N PHE A 417 10.20 21.88 1.62
CA PHE A 417 9.33 21.14 2.54
C PHE A 417 10.14 20.07 3.28
N PRO A 418 9.85 19.80 4.56
CA PRO A 418 10.46 18.70 5.27
C PRO A 418 10.08 17.38 4.59
N SER A 419 11.11 16.60 4.22
CA SER A 419 10.90 15.25 3.72
C SER A 419 10.38 14.37 4.84
N TRP A 420 9.40 13.55 4.53
CA TRP A 420 8.99 12.43 5.37
C TRP A 420 10.01 11.31 5.24
N HIS A 421 9.98 10.40 6.20
CA HIS A 421 10.93 9.29 6.23
C HIS A 421 10.44 8.13 5.36
N LEU A 422 11.38 7.48 4.67
CA LEU A 422 11.13 6.25 3.89
C LEU A 422 11.41 4.98 4.71
N ASP A 423 11.99 5.12 5.89
CA ASP A 423 12.35 4.04 6.81
C ASP A 423 11.94 4.43 8.22
N THR A 424 11.17 3.57 8.90
CA THR A 424 10.60 3.91 10.23
C THR A 424 11.66 4.10 11.31
N GLN A 425 12.89 3.59 11.14
CA GLN A 425 14.00 3.90 12.05
C GLN A 425 14.51 5.33 11.92
N THR A 426 14.20 5.99 10.81
CA THR A 426 14.54 7.39 10.56
C THR A 426 13.37 8.32 10.82
N ALA A 427 12.29 7.81 11.45
CA ALA A 427 11.19 8.63 11.92
C ALA A 427 11.72 9.77 12.80
N ASP A 428 11.14 10.95 12.61
CA ASP A 428 11.52 12.11 13.36
C ASP A 428 11.20 11.91 14.85
N ARG A 429 12.22 12.00 15.70
CA ARG A 429 12.08 11.87 17.15
C ARG A 429 11.22 12.97 17.76
N CYS A 430 11.03 14.09 17.06
CA CYS A 430 10.08 15.10 17.50
C CYS A 430 8.64 14.58 17.48
N TRP A 431 8.30 13.63 16.59
CA TRP A 431 6.92 13.19 16.42
C TRP A 431 6.47 12.27 17.57
N ARG A 432 5.50 12.74 18.36
CA ARG A 432 4.75 11.96 19.36
C ARG A 432 4.14 10.68 18.80
N LEU A 433 3.71 10.73 17.55
CA LEU A 433 3.19 9.60 16.78
C LEU A 433 3.62 9.78 15.32
N ASP A 434 3.80 8.68 14.60
CA ASP A 434 4.13 8.72 13.18
C ASP A 434 2.85 8.64 12.32
N PRO A 435 2.34 9.76 11.77
CA PRO A 435 1.14 9.74 10.96
C PRO A 435 1.34 9.08 9.58
N THR A 436 2.57 8.70 9.23
CA THR A 436 2.93 8.20 7.90
C THR A 436 2.88 6.68 7.77
N THR A 437 2.61 5.97 8.86
CA THR A 437 2.50 4.50 8.93
C THR A 437 1.12 4.05 9.46
N VAL A 438 0.92 2.74 9.56
CA VAL A 438 -0.32 2.14 10.09
C VAL A 438 -0.43 2.46 11.60
N PRO A 439 -1.57 2.99 12.10
CA PRO A 439 -1.67 3.48 13.49
C PRO A 439 -1.24 2.47 14.55
N LEU A 440 -1.74 1.23 14.49
CA LEU A 440 -1.36 0.18 15.45
C LEU A 440 0.13 -0.17 15.41
N SER A 441 0.77 -0.09 14.23
CA SER A 441 2.19 -0.42 14.09
C SER A 441 3.11 0.62 14.75
N ASP A 442 2.68 1.87 14.86
CA ASP A 442 3.38 2.94 15.57
C ASP A 442 2.97 3.00 17.06
N TRP A 443 1.69 2.80 17.37
CA TRP A 443 1.18 2.85 18.73
C TRP A 443 1.77 1.75 19.63
N ILE A 444 1.89 0.51 19.13
CA ILE A 444 2.36 -0.64 19.92
C ILE A 444 3.78 -0.40 20.48
N PRO A 445 4.80 -0.08 19.66
CA PRO A 445 6.15 0.20 20.17
C PRO A 445 6.20 1.36 21.18
N ARG A 446 5.32 2.36 21.02
CA ARG A 446 5.27 3.55 21.89
C ARG A 446 4.71 3.29 23.28
N GLN A 447 4.08 2.14 23.52
CA GLN A 447 3.60 1.78 24.86
C GLN A 447 4.75 1.44 25.83
N GLY A 448 5.98 1.31 25.33
CA GLY A 448 7.16 1.01 26.16
C GLY A 448 7.03 -0.33 26.89
N LYS A 449 6.23 -1.27 26.37
CA LYS A 449 6.04 -2.60 26.93
C LYS A 449 7.15 -3.53 26.47
N GLU A 450 7.44 -4.55 27.26
CA GLU A 450 8.49 -5.54 26.99
C GLU A 450 8.27 -6.33 25.69
N ASP A 451 7.01 -6.52 25.28
CA ASP A 451 6.64 -7.12 24.01
C ASP A 451 5.34 -6.52 23.46
N ALA A 452 5.08 -6.73 22.16
CA ALA A 452 3.91 -6.20 21.47
C ALA A 452 2.58 -6.75 21.99
N ARG A 453 2.58 -7.97 22.56
CA ARG A 453 1.37 -8.61 23.08
C ARG A 453 0.89 -7.92 24.35
N LYS A 454 1.81 -7.55 25.24
CA LYS A 454 1.52 -6.75 26.44
C LYS A 454 1.01 -5.35 26.10
N ALA A 455 1.44 -4.77 24.98
CA ALA A 455 0.85 -3.52 24.49
C ALA A 455 -0.61 -3.73 24.06
N LEU A 456 -0.91 -4.79 23.31
CA LEU A 456 -2.28 -5.12 22.90
C LEU A 456 -3.22 -5.43 24.07
N GLU A 457 -2.74 -5.96 25.20
CA GLU A 457 -3.57 -6.12 26.40
C GLU A 457 -4.12 -4.80 26.95
N THR A 458 -3.48 -3.67 26.61
CA THR A 458 -3.94 -2.32 26.99
C THR A 458 -4.78 -1.64 25.90
N LEU A 459 -4.95 -2.29 24.74
CA LEU A 459 -5.76 -1.77 23.64
C LEU A 459 -7.25 -1.98 23.94
N THR A 460 -7.95 -0.91 24.29
CA THR A 460 -9.42 -0.91 24.41
C THR A 460 -10.07 -0.65 23.05
N GLU A 461 -11.36 -0.98 22.90
CA GLU A 461 -12.14 -0.60 21.71
C GLU A 461 -12.11 0.92 21.48
N GLU A 462 -12.24 1.71 22.56
CA GLU A 462 -12.15 3.17 22.50
C GLU A 462 -10.80 3.66 21.96
N ILE A 463 -9.68 3.07 22.41
CA ILE A 463 -8.36 3.42 21.87
C ILE A 463 -8.31 3.05 20.39
N ASN A 464 -8.68 1.82 20.04
CA ASN A 464 -8.61 1.33 18.67
C ASN A 464 -9.43 2.20 17.70
N ASP A 465 -10.64 2.59 18.08
CA ASP A 465 -11.52 3.43 17.26
C ASP A 465 -10.97 4.86 17.11
N ASN A 466 -10.29 5.38 18.14
CA ASN A 466 -9.72 6.71 18.12
C ASN A 466 -8.39 6.79 17.36
N LEU A 467 -7.57 5.72 17.36
CA LEU A 467 -6.26 5.70 16.68
C LEU A 467 -6.39 6.07 15.20
N GLY A 468 -7.40 5.54 14.52
CA GLY A 468 -7.63 5.85 13.10
C GLY A 468 -7.80 7.34 12.85
N ARG A 469 -8.58 8.02 13.71
CA ARG A 469 -8.85 9.47 13.61
C ARG A 469 -7.65 10.31 14.03
N GLU A 470 -6.99 9.94 15.13
CA GLU A 470 -5.83 10.67 15.63
C GLU A 470 -4.71 10.74 14.58
N TYR A 471 -4.38 9.61 13.96
CA TYR A 471 -3.34 9.55 12.94
C TYR A 471 -3.76 10.27 11.66
N GLN A 472 -5.04 10.20 11.28
CA GLN A 472 -5.57 10.96 10.16
C GLN A 472 -5.46 12.47 10.39
N PHE A 473 -5.91 12.97 11.53
CA PHE A 473 -5.83 14.39 11.85
C PHE A 473 -4.37 14.84 11.94
N ALA A 474 -3.52 14.07 12.61
CA ALA A 474 -2.09 14.38 12.67
C ALA A 474 -1.43 14.48 11.29
N TYR A 475 -1.81 13.60 10.34
CA TYR A 475 -1.36 13.65 8.95
C TYR A 475 -1.80 14.93 8.23
N GLU A 476 -3.07 15.30 8.38
CA GLU A 476 -3.69 16.49 7.78
C GLU A 476 -3.11 17.79 8.36
N GLU A 477 -3.08 17.88 9.69
CA GLU A 477 -2.57 19.00 10.44
C GLU A 477 -1.08 19.21 10.21
N ALA A 478 -0.28 18.14 10.09
CA ALA A 478 1.13 18.25 9.74
C ALA A 478 1.33 18.94 8.38
N GLN A 479 0.50 18.62 7.38
CA GLN A 479 0.57 19.29 6.09
C GLN A 479 0.09 20.74 6.16
N LEU A 480 -0.98 21.01 6.92
CA LEU A 480 -1.43 22.39 7.16
C LEU A 480 -0.32 23.20 7.82
N ALA A 481 0.39 22.63 8.80
CA ALA A 481 1.44 23.30 9.55
C ALA A 481 2.58 23.79 8.66
N VAL A 482 3.03 22.95 7.74
CA VAL A 482 4.06 23.32 6.75
C VAL A 482 3.60 24.53 5.93
N ARG A 483 2.34 24.53 5.46
CA ARG A 483 1.77 25.61 4.65
C ARG A 483 1.57 26.90 5.44
N LEU A 484 1.17 26.80 6.70
CA LEU A 484 1.05 27.97 7.58
C LEU A 484 2.41 28.65 7.74
N ILE A 485 3.47 27.89 8.00
CA ILE A 485 4.82 28.43 8.14
C ILE A 485 5.31 29.05 6.83
N ASP A 486 5.15 28.35 5.70
CA ASP A 486 5.51 28.90 4.38
C ASP A 486 4.82 30.25 4.14
N TRP A 487 3.50 30.32 4.37
CA TRP A 487 2.75 31.55 4.19
C TRP A 487 3.16 32.66 5.16
N LEU A 488 3.45 32.32 6.42
CA LEU A 488 3.90 33.29 7.43
C LEU A 488 5.29 33.85 7.08
N VAL A 489 6.22 33.00 6.63
CA VAL A 489 7.54 33.42 6.16
C VAL A 489 7.42 34.27 4.90
N ALA A 490 6.59 33.86 3.93
CA ALA A 490 6.38 34.60 2.69
C ALA A 490 5.76 35.99 2.91
N THR A 491 4.86 36.13 3.88
CA THR A 491 4.14 37.39 4.13
C THR A 491 4.78 38.28 5.20
N GLY A 492 5.48 37.69 6.18
CA GLY A 492 6.05 38.39 7.33
C GLY A 492 7.58 38.35 7.42
N GLY A 493 8.23 37.54 6.58
CA GLY A 493 9.66 37.24 6.67
C GLY A 493 10.00 36.36 7.88
N CYS A 494 11.21 35.79 7.87
CA CYS A 494 11.71 34.92 8.94
C CYS A 494 11.71 35.59 10.32
N GLU A 495 12.01 36.89 10.39
CA GLU A 495 12.03 37.65 11.65
C GLU A 495 10.69 37.63 12.39
N SER A 496 9.56 37.53 11.67
CA SER A 496 8.22 37.50 12.27
C SER A 496 7.98 36.29 13.17
N LEU A 497 8.70 35.19 12.92
CA LEU A 497 8.57 33.94 13.65
C LEU A 497 9.74 33.67 14.60
N ARG A 498 10.64 34.65 14.81
CA ARG A 498 11.65 34.53 15.86
C ARG A 498 10.99 34.46 17.24
N ARG A 499 11.58 33.63 18.09
CA ARG A 499 11.11 33.34 19.45
C ARG A 499 10.59 34.55 20.25
N PRO A 500 11.28 35.70 20.34
CA PRO A 500 10.78 36.85 21.09
C PRO A 500 9.47 37.43 20.52
N ARG A 501 9.32 37.43 19.20
CA ARG A 501 8.10 37.93 18.53
C ARG A 501 6.94 36.96 18.69
N VAL A 502 7.21 35.67 18.54
CA VAL A 502 6.18 34.63 18.75
C VAL A 502 5.71 34.63 20.21
N SER A 503 6.64 34.75 21.17
CA SER A 503 6.29 34.87 22.59
C SER A 503 5.41 36.09 22.86
N SER A 504 5.73 37.24 22.26
CA SER A 504 4.91 38.46 22.38
C SER A 504 3.53 38.33 21.70
N LEU A 505 3.46 37.60 20.59
CA LEU A 505 2.21 37.31 19.87
C LEU A 505 1.29 36.43 20.72
N LEU A 506 1.81 35.34 21.27
CA LEU A 506 1.07 34.41 22.11
C LEU A 506 0.64 35.04 23.44
N GLY A 507 1.46 35.94 24.00
CA GLY A 507 1.16 36.69 25.23
C GLY A 507 0.17 37.85 25.04
N SER A 508 -0.29 38.14 23.82
CA SER A 508 -1.18 39.26 23.53
C SER A 508 -2.46 38.80 22.84
N GLU A 509 -3.59 38.87 23.54
CA GLU A 509 -4.91 38.48 23.00
C GLU A 509 -5.26 39.23 21.71
N GLY A 510 -4.93 40.52 21.63
CA GLY A 510 -5.21 41.34 20.44
C GLY A 510 -4.37 40.94 19.22
N LEU A 511 -3.07 40.65 19.42
CA LEU A 511 -2.20 40.21 18.33
C LEU A 511 -2.56 38.79 17.88
N TRP A 512 -2.84 37.90 18.83
CA TRP A 512 -3.32 36.55 18.56
C TRP A 512 -4.60 36.57 17.72
N LYS A 513 -5.62 37.29 18.18
CA LYS A 513 -6.92 37.40 17.48
C LYS A 513 -6.76 37.98 16.08
N SER A 514 -5.90 38.98 15.90
CA SER A 514 -5.60 39.56 14.59
C SER A 514 -4.97 38.53 13.64
N LEU A 515 -4.01 37.74 14.12
CA LEU A 515 -3.41 36.66 13.33
C LEU A 515 -4.44 35.59 12.98
N VAL A 516 -5.21 35.10 13.95
CA VAL A 516 -6.21 34.05 13.74
C VAL A 516 -7.26 34.48 12.70
N ILE A 517 -7.74 35.73 12.76
CA ILE A 517 -8.66 36.26 11.73
C ILE A 517 -8.03 36.19 10.34
N ARG A 518 -6.73 36.55 10.21
CA ARG A 518 -6.03 36.45 8.93
C ARG A 518 -5.89 35.01 8.46
N LEU A 519 -5.52 34.09 9.35
CA LEU A 519 -5.35 32.67 9.02
C LEU A 519 -6.68 32.03 8.61
N ARG A 520 -7.76 32.26 9.36
CA ARG A 520 -9.12 31.79 9.03
C ARG A 520 -9.60 32.30 7.68
N ARG A 521 -9.34 33.56 7.36
CA ARG A 521 -9.71 34.11 6.05
C ARG A 521 -9.02 33.40 4.88
N VAL A 522 -7.82 32.86 5.09
CA VAL A 522 -7.04 32.18 4.04
C VAL A 522 -7.32 30.68 4.01
N TRP A 523 -7.47 30.05 5.18
CA TRP A 523 -7.44 28.59 5.34
C TRP A 523 -8.73 27.99 5.92
N GLY A 524 -9.57 28.80 6.56
CA GLY A 524 -10.72 28.34 7.35
C GLY A 524 -11.79 27.63 6.53
N GLU A 525 -12.04 28.06 5.29
CA GLU A 525 -12.98 27.39 4.39
C GLU A 525 -12.54 25.96 4.03
N MET A 526 -11.23 25.73 3.89
CA MET A 526 -10.67 24.46 3.45
C MET A 526 -10.42 23.50 4.62
N TRP A 527 -9.93 24.02 5.75
CA TRP A 527 -9.45 23.21 6.88
C TRP A 527 -10.33 23.31 8.12
N GLY A 528 -11.26 24.26 8.18
CA GLY A 528 -12.06 24.56 9.37
C GLY A 528 -11.38 25.58 10.29
N ASP A 529 -12.19 26.52 10.79
CA ASP A 529 -11.72 27.64 11.62
C ASP A 529 -11.07 27.22 12.94
N GLU A 530 -11.50 26.10 13.52
CA GLU A 530 -10.98 25.54 14.77
C GLU A 530 -9.63 24.86 14.54
N VAL A 531 -9.52 24.03 13.49
CA VAL A 531 -8.27 23.32 13.13
C VAL A 531 -7.17 24.32 12.79
N VAL A 532 -7.49 25.35 11.99
CA VAL A 532 -6.52 26.40 11.64
C VAL A 532 -5.99 27.11 12.88
N GLU A 533 -6.84 27.45 13.84
CA GLU A 533 -6.39 28.08 15.09
C GLU A 533 -5.55 27.10 15.94
N SER A 534 -6.00 25.87 16.10
CA SER A 534 -5.30 24.83 16.87
C SER A 534 -3.90 24.55 16.34
N VAL A 535 -3.78 24.32 15.02
CA VAL A 535 -2.51 24.04 14.36
C VAL A 535 -1.57 25.25 14.43
N ALA A 536 -2.08 26.46 14.15
CA ALA A 536 -1.27 27.68 14.27
C ALA A 536 -0.73 27.86 15.69
N ARG A 537 -1.56 27.62 16.71
CA ARG A 537 -1.16 27.71 18.12
C ARG A 537 -0.07 26.69 18.44
N SER A 538 -0.28 25.43 18.06
CA SER A 538 0.66 24.34 18.33
C SER A 538 2.05 24.62 17.74
N ILE A 539 2.11 25.15 16.52
CA ILE A 539 3.38 25.54 15.88
C ILE A 539 4.04 26.70 16.63
N LEU A 540 3.28 27.77 16.89
CA LEU A 540 3.83 28.98 17.49
C LEU A 540 4.28 28.75 18.93
N GLU A 541 3.56 27.94 19.71
CA GLU A 541 3.99 27.51 21.05
C GLU A 541 5.32 26.75 20.94
N ARG A 542 5.47 25.86 19.97
CA ARG A 542 6.74 25.17 19.70
C ARG A 542 7.86 26.15 19.33
N MET A 543 7.58 27.16 18.50
CA MET A 543 8.58 28.18 18.13
C MET A 543 8.95 29.13 19.28
N ALA A 544 8.07 29.28 20.28
CA ALA A 544 8.32 30.07 21.48
C ALA A 544 9.05 29.28 22.58
N ALA A 545 9.09 27.95 22.49
CA ALA A 545 9.64 27.04 23.48
C ALA A 545 11.14 27.27 23.75
N GLU A 546 11.60 26.89 24.95
CA GLU A 546 13.03 26.89 25.27
C GLU A 546 13.79 25.82 24.47
N PRO A 547 15.10 25.97 24.21
CA PRO A 547 15.89 24.97 23.46
C PRO A 547 15.77 23.55 24.03
N GLU A 548 15.72 23.40 25.35
CA GLU A 548 15.56 22.10 26.03
C GLU A 548 14.18 21.46 25.77
N GLU A 549 13.16 22.27 25.51
CA GLU A 549 11.82 21.81 25.17
C GLU A 549 11.72 21.42 23.69
N LEU A 550 12.55 22.02 22.82
CA LEU A 550 12.66 21.67 21.39
C LEU A 550 13.24 20.26 21.16
N GLU A 551 13.83 19.65 22.18
CA GLU A 551 14.32 18.26 22.13
C GLU A 551 13.24 17.24 22.55
N ARG A 552 12.11 17.68 23.11
CA ARG A 552 11.00 16.81 23.51
C ARG A 552 10.09 16.47 22.33
N GLU A 553 9.42 15.32 22.45
CA GLU A 553 8.31 14.94 21.57
C GLU A 553 7.20 16.01 21.57
N ALA A 554 6.60 16.23 20.43
CA ALA A 554 5.51 17.16 20.19
C ALA A 554 4.53 16.58 19.16
N SER A 555 3.42 17.29 18.94
CA SER A 555 2.47 16.92 17.89
C SER A 555 3.15 16.97 16.50
N PRO A 556 2.79 16.08 15.57
CA PRO A 556 3.27 16.15 14.18
C PRO A 556 3.17 17.54 13.53
N PRO A 557 2.08 18.33 13.68
CA PRO A 557 2.05 19.71 13.19
C PRO A 557 3.11 20.63 13.81
N ALA A 558 3.37 20.56 15.10
CA ALA A 558 4.40 21.38 15.74
C ALA A 558 5.80 21.09 15.17
N CYS A 559 6.12 19.80 15.01
CA CYS A 559 7.41 19.36 14.46
C CYS A 559 7.57 19.74 12.99
N ALA A 560 6.55 19.45 12.16
CA ALA A 560 6.57 19.77 10.75
C ALA A 560 6.70 21.30 10.53
N GLY A 561 5.98 22.11 11.32
CA GLY A 561 6.10 23.57 11.30
C GLY A 561 7.52 24.04 11.66
N GLN A 562 8.09 23.54 12.76
CA GLN A 562 9.45 23.88 13.18
C GLN A 562 10.49 23.54 12.10
N GLN A 563 10.42 22.34 11.52
CA GLN A 563 11.33 21.91 10.47
C GLN A 563 11.22 22.76 9.20
N THR A 564 9.99 23.10 8.82
CA THR A 564 9.73 23.97 7.68
C THR A 564 10.36 25.34 7.89
N TYR A 565 10.20 25.91 9.08
CA TYR A 565 10.81 27.20 9.41
C TYR A 565 12.34 27.10 9.33
N ALA A 566 12.94 26.05 9.90
CA ALA A 566 14.39 25.83 9.84
C ALA A 566 14.91 25.67 8.40
N ALA A 567 14.10 25.08 7.50
CA ALA A 567 14.45 24.93 6.08
C ALA A 567 14.34 26.24 5.28
N LEU A 568 13.30 27.05 5.53
CA LEU A 568 13.05 28.30 4.83
C LEU A 568 13.89 29.47 5.34
N CYS A 569 14.28 29.42 6.62
CA CYS A 569 14.96 30.50 7.33
C CYS A 569 16.31 30.01 7.89
N PRO A 570 17.27 29.62 7.02
CA PRO A 570 18.61 29.27 7.46
C PRO A 570 19.25 30.50 8.12
N GLY A 571 19.85 30.28 9.30
CA GLY A 571 20.34 31.31 10.21
C GLY A 571 21.37 32.27 9.63
#